data_AF-A0A352JZW2-F1
#
_entry.id   AF-A0A352JZW2-F1
#
_cell.length_a   1.000
_cell.length_b   1.000
_cell.length_c   1.000
_cell.angle_alpha   90.00
_cell.angle_beta   90.00
_cell.angle_gamma   90.00
#
_symmetry.space_group_name_H-M   'P 1'
#
loop_
_entity.id
_entity.type
_entity.pdbx_description
1 polymer ?
#
loop_
_entity_poly.entity_id
_entity_poly.type
_entity_poly.pdbx_seq_one_letter_code
_entity_poly.pdbx_strand_id
1 'polypeptide(L)'
;MSITSLALLVLVIGAAYFYLGQRTILGQRASGSVKVHSLPHYYGLWAGLIATIPALLLLVVLSVGDGLLFKQMVTQFYPPEVLEQDFASQAIVFTKIMNVVEGIQFGTPEPFIMEAGEAWIRWQATADTLIAVIVLAVSILAGFFAYRQINPEFRSRNGVERIILWILISSSTVAILTTIGIVLSVLFESIRFFQLIPPQDFLFGLEWNPQFEGAERAGSGGGTATYGMVPMFVGTLLISTVALVVAVPVGLFSAIYLAEYATSNVRAFVKPLLEILAGVPTVVYGFFAALTVAPLVKAAGEAIGLEVAS
;
A
#
# COMPACT_ATOMS: atom_id res chain seq x y z
N MET A 1 -0.80 -22.19 -9.34
CA MET A 1 -0.24 -21.21 -10.31
C MET A 1 -0.22 -19.88 -9.59
N SER A 2 0.90 -19.15 -9.55
CA SER A 2 0.93 -17.90 -8.76
C SER A 2 -0.04 -16.87 -9.34
N ILE A 3 -0.61 -16.02 -8.50
CA ILE A 3 -1.49 -14.90 -8.92
C ILE A 3 -0.80 -14.04 -9.99
N THR A 4 0.50 -13.79 -9.82
CA THR A 4 1.32 -13.04 -10.77
C THR A 4 1.42 -13.72 -12.14
N SER A 5 1.63 -15.04 -12.17
CA SER A 5 1.69 -15.81 -13.42
C SER A 5 0.34 -15.88 -14.13
N LEU A 6 -0.77 -15.98 -13.38
CA LEU A 6 -2.11 -15.93 -13.93
C LEU A 6 -2.43 -14.55 -14.52
N ALA A 7 -2.09 -13.47 -13.83
CA ALA A 7 -2.25 -12.11 -14.33
C ALA A 7 -1.44 -11.89 -15.62
N LEU A 8 -0.18 -12.35 -15.66
CA LEU A 8 0.64 -12.31 -16.88
C LEU A 8 0.01 -13.07 -18.04
N LEU A 9 -0.54 -14.26 -17.78
CA LEU A 9 -1.21 -15.06 -18.81
C LEU A 9 -2.45 -14.35 -19.38
N VAL A 10 -3.25 -13.70 -18.54
CA VAL A 10 -4.38 -12.85 -18.96
C VAL A 10 -3.90 -11.69 -19.84
N LEU A 11 -2.80 -11.03 -19.48
CA LEU A 11 -2.21 -9.96 -20.30
C LEU A 11 -1.71 -10.48 -21.66
N VAL A 12 -1.14 -11.69 -21.70
CA VAL A 12 -0.72 -12.34 -22.96
C VAL A 12 -1.93 -12.66 -23.84
N ILE A 13 -3.02 -13.18 -23.27
CA ILE A 13 -4.28 -13.42 -23.99
C ILE A 13 -4.83 -12.09 -24.54
N GLY A 14 -4.82 -11.03 -23.72
CA GLY A 14 -5.17 -9.68 -24.14
C GLY A 14 -4.34 -9.17 -25.31
N ALA A 15 -3.02 -9.31 -25.24
CA ALA A 15 -2.11 -8.91 -26.31
C ALA A 15 -2.36 -9.72 -27.60
N ALA A 16 -2.69 -11.00 -27.49
CA ALA A 16 -3.06 -11.84 -28.63
C ALA A 16 -4.36 -11.32 -29.29
N TYR A 17 -5.42 -11.06 -28.52
CA TYR A 17 -6.66 -10.48 -29.06
C TYR A 17 -6.47 -9.09 -29.66
N PHE A 18 -5.62 -8.27 -29.04
CA PHE A 18 -5.23 -6.97 -29.57
C PHE A 18 -4.59 -7.10 -30.96
N TYR A 19 -3.63 -8.01 -31.09
CA TYR A 19 -2.93 -8.25 -32.34
C TYR A 19 -3.85 -8.82 -33.42
N LEU A 20 -4.69 -9.80 -33.07
CA LEU A 20 -5.66 -10.41 -33.98
C LEU A 20 -6.66 -9.37 -34.49
N GLY A 21 -7.24 -8.57 -33.59
CA GLY A 21 -8.19 -7.52 -33.95
C GLY A 21 -7.60 -6.47 -34.89
N GLN A 22 -6.36 -6.04 -34.63
CA GLN A 22 -5.65 -5.10 -35.50
C GLN A 22 -5.32 -5.71 -36.87
N ARG A 23 -4.92 -6.98 -36.93
CA ARG A 23 -4.61 -7.65 -38.21
C ARG A 23 -5.84 -7.88 -39.07
N THR A 24 -6.95 -8.28 -38.49
CA THR A 24 -8.20 -8.53 -39.23
C THR A 24 -8.66 -7.27 -39.97
N ILE A 25 -8.63 -6.10 -39.32
CA ILE A 25 -9.08 -4.85 -39.95
C ILE A 25 -8.06 -4.29 -40.96
N LEU A 26 -6.75 -4.50 -40.74
CA LEU A 26 -5.71 -4.16 -41.72
C LEU A 26 -5.85 -4.98 -43.01
N GLY A 27 -6.14 -6.28 -42.90
CA GLY A 27 -6.40 -7.14 -44.05
C GLY A 27 -7.61 -6.68 -44.87
N GLN A 28 -8.71 -6.31 -44.21
CA GLN A 28 -9.90 -5.77 -44.87
C GLN A 28 -9.62 -4.43 -45.56
N ARG A 29 -8.83 -3.55 -44.94
CA ARG A 29 -8.41 -2.28 -45.55
C ARG A 29 -7.52 -2.47 -46.78
N ALA A 30 -6.60 -3.44 -46.75
CA ALA A 30 -5.71 -3.76 -47.87
C ALA A 30 -6.46 -4.30 -49.10
N SER A 31 -7.62 -4.95 -48.89
CA SER A 31 -8.48 -5.43 -49.97
C SER A 31 -9.21 -4.31 -50.75
N GLY A 32 -9.03 -3.04 -50.36
CA GLY A 32 -9.49 -1.86 -51.12
C GLY A 32 -11.00 -1.59 -51.13
N SER A 33 -11.80 -2.51 -50.59
CA SER A 33 -13.26 -2.51 -50.74
C SER A 33 -14.03 -1.81 -49.63
N VAL A 34 -13.40 -1.48 -48.48
CA VAL A 34 -14.13 -0.93 -47.32
C VAL A 34 -13.36 0.19 -46.61
N LYS A 35 -14.03 1.34 -46.47
CA LYS A 35 -13.55 2.46 -45.65
C LYS A 35 -13.87 2.18 -44.18
N VAL A 36 -12.83 1.98 -43.37
CA VAL A 36 -12.95 1.73 -41.94
C VAL A 36 -13.26 3.02 -41.17
N HIS A 37 -14.14 2.95 -40.16
CA HIS A 37 -14.52 4.12 -39.38
C HIS A 37 -13.41 4.57 -38.40
N SER A 38 -12.73 3.63 -37.73
CA SER A 38 -11.70 3.91 -36.72
C SER A 38 -10.29 3.48 -37.17
N LEU A 39 -9.24 4.02 -36.54
CA LEU A 39 -7.88 3.55 -36.79
C LEU A 39 -7.74 2.07 -36.37
N PRO A 40 -6.97 1.25 -37.11
CA PRO A 40 -6.82 -0.18 -36.85
C PRO A 40 -6.46 -0.54 -35.40
N HIS A 41 -5.66 0.30 -34.75
CA HIS A 41 -5.25 0.12 -33.36
C HIS A 41 -6.44 0.11 -32.38
N TYR A 42 -7.52 0.88 -32.63
CA TYR A 42 -8.69 0.88 -31.74
C TYR A 42 -9.47 -0.43 -31.75
N TYR A 43 -9.49 -1.16 -32.87
CA TYR A 43 -10.12 -2.48 -32.94
C TYR A 43 -9.33 -3.51 -32.13
N GLY A 44 -7.99 -3.43 -32.18
CA GLY A 44 -7.12 -4.20 -31.30
C GLY A 44 -7.34 -3.85 -29.83
N LEU A 45 -7.32 -2.55 -29.48
CA LEU A 45 -7.55 -2.11 -28.10
C LEU A 45 -8.91 -2.57 -27.57
N TRP A 46 -9.98 -2.49 -28.36
CA TRP A 46 -11.30 -2.99 -27.97
C TRP A 46 -11.26 -4.47 -27.57
N ALA A 47 -10.71 -5.32 -28.43
CA ALA A 47 -10.63 -6.77 -28.16
C ALA A 47 -9.69 -7.09 -26.98
N GLY A 48 -8.53 -6.44 -26.92
CA GLY A 48 -7.55 -6.66 -25.85
C GLY A 48 -8.05 -6.18 -24.48
N LEU A 49 -8.71 -5.02 -24.41
CA LEU A 49 -9.23 -4.47 -23.15
C LEU A 49 -10.41 -5.29 -22.62
N ILE A 50 -11.33 -5.74 -23.48
CA ILE A 50 -12.44 -6.60 -23.06
C ILE A 50 -11.96 -8.00 -22.67
N ALA A 51 -10.88 -8.51 -23.26
CA ALA A 51 -10.27 -9.77 -22.84
C ALA A 51 -9.55 -9.67 -21.48
N THR A 52 -9.04 -8.50 -21.12
CA THR A 52 -8.17 -8.34 -19.94
C THR A 52 -8.89 -7.77 -18.73
N ILE A 53 -9.59 -6.64 -18.88
CA ILE A 53 -10.15 -5.90 -17.74
C ILE A 53 -11.13 -6.75 -16.92
N PRO A 54 -12.16 -7.39 -17.51
CA PRO A 54 -13.10 -8.20 -16.74
C PRO A 54 -12.42 -9.39 -16.04
N ALA A 55 -11.44 -10.02 -16.71
CA ALA A 55 -10.70 -11.15 -16.16
C ALA A 55 -9.79 -10.75 -14.99
N LEU A 56 -9.09 -9.61 -15.09
CA LEU A 56 -8.27 -9.08 -14.00
C LEU A 56 -9.12 -8.59 -12.83
N LEU A 57 -10.26 -7.94 -13.10
CA LEU A 57 -11.21 -7.56 -12.04
C LEU A 57 -11.74 -8.79 -11.32
N LEU A 58 -12.11 -9.84 -12.06
CA LEU A 58 -12.59 -11.09 -11.47
C LEU A 58 -11.49 -11.78 -10.65
N LEU A 59 -10.24 -11.78 -11.14
CA LEU A 59 -9.10 -12.31 -10.40
C LEU A 59 -8.95 -11.60 -9.04
N VAL A 60 -8.99 -10.26 -9.02
CA VAL A 60 -8.90 -9.49 -7.78
C VAL A 60 -10.06 -9.82 -6.84
N VAL A 61 -11.30 -9.83 -7.35
CA VAL A 61 -12.49 -10.10 -6.53
C VAL A 61 -12.44 -11.50 -5.91
N LEU A 62 -12.07 -12.51 -6.68
CA LEU A 62 -12.01 -13.89 -6.18
C LEU A 62 -10.83 -14.13 -5.23
N SER A 63 -9.66 -13.51 -5.49
CA SER A 63 -8.46 -13.65 -4.64
C SER A 63 -8.55 -12.85 -3.34
N VAL A 64 -9.50 -11.91 -3.22
CA VAL A 64 -9.81 -11.23 -1.96
C VAL A 64 -10.94 -11.96 -1.23
N GLY A 65 -11.87 -12.56 -1.98
CA GLY A 65 -13.02 -13.26 -1.43
C GLY A 65 -12.70 -14.61 -0.78
N ASP A 66 -11.71 -15.35 -1.29
CA ASP A 66 -11.29 -16.64 -0.75
C ASP A 66 -10.82 -16.53 0.72
N GLY A 67 -10.01 -15.53 1.05
CA GLY A 67 -9.52 -15.31 2.42
C GLY A 67 -10.64 -15.03 3.43
N LEU A 68 -11.70 -14.31 3.02
CA LEU A 68 -12.87 -14.07 3.86
C LEU A 68 -13.67 -15.35 4.10
N LEU A 69 -13.87 -16.14 3.03
CA LEU A 69 -14.64 -17.38 3.09
C LEU A 69 -13.89 -18.45 3.90
N PHE A 70 -12.58 -18.60 3.71
CA PHE A 70 -11.77 -19.55 4.47
C PHE A 70 -11.69 -19.18 5.94
N LYS A 71 -11.63 -17.89 6.28
CA LYS A 71 -11.69 -17.45 7.68
C LYS A 71 -13.01 -17.81 8.36
N GLN A 72 -14.12 -17.83 7.62
CA GLN A 72 -15.41 -18.31 8.15
C GLN A 72 -15.47 -19.84 8.22
N MET A 73 -14.88 -20.54 7.25
CA MET A 73 -14.89 -22.01 7.24
C MET A 73 -13.95 -22.59 8.29
N VAL A 74 -12.82 -21.94 8.60
CA VAL A 74 -11.83 -22.47 9.54
C VAL A 74 -12.34 -22.51 10.98
N THR A 75 -13.32 -21.68 11.34
CA THR A 75 -13.92 -21.68 12.69
C THR A 75 -14.67 -22.98 12.99
N GLN A 76 -15.04 -23.78 11.98
CA GLN A 76 -15.63 -25.10 12.19
C GLN A 76 -14.66 -26.09 12.86
N PHE A 77 -13.36 -25.82 12.79
CA PHE A 77 -12.32 -26.60 13.46
C PHE A 77 -12.01 -26.10 14.87
N TYR A 78 -12.63 -25.00 15.30
CA TYR A 78 -12.34 -24.42 16.61
C TYR A 78 -13.04 -25.24 17.70
N PRO A 79 -12.33 -25.64 18.76
CA PRO A 79 -12.95 -26.24 19.93
C PRO A 79 -13.97 -25.27 20.56
N PRO A 80 -15.04 -25.77 21.23
CA PRO A 80 -16.01 -24.93 21.92
C PRO A 80 -15.38 -23.93 22.87
N GLU A 81 -14.27 -24.31 23.52
CA GLU A 81 -13.54 -23.47 24.48
C GLU A 81 -12.93 -22.23 23.82
N VAL A 82 -12.57 -22.30 22.53
CA VAL A 82 -12.02 -21.16 21.76
C VAL A 82 -13.16 -20.28 21.23
N LEU A 83 -14.30 -20.88 20.86
CA LEU A 83 -15.46 -20.16 20.36
C LEU A 83 -16.13 -19.29 21.43
N GLU A 84 -16.08 -19.73 22.70
CA GLU A 84 -16.61 -18.98 23.84
C GLU A 84 -15.69 -17.85 24.32
N GLN A 85 -14.43 -17.83 23.88
CA GLN A 85 -13.47 -16.79 24.24
C GLN A 85 -13.64 -15.50 23.43
N ASP A 86 -12.95 -14.46 23.87
CA ASP A 86 -12.94 -13.14 23.23
C ASP A 86 -12.28 -13.15 21.84
N PHE A 87 -12.53 -12.08 21.08
CA PHE A 87 -11.99 -11.94 19.72
C PHE A 87 -10.46 -12.01 19.67
N ALA A 88 -9.78 -11.52 20.71
CA ALA A 88 -8.33 -11.54 20.77
C ALA A 88 -7.79 -12.98 20.84
N SER A 89 -8.40 -13.83 21.66
CA SER A 89 -7.99 -15.24 21.78
C SER A 89 -8.23 -16.02 20.49
N GLN A 90 -9.37 -15.78 19.82
CA GLN A 90 -9.66 -16.39 18.52
C GLN A 90 -8.68 -15.93 17.43
N ALA A 91 -8.26 -14.66 17.45
CA ALA A 91 -7.26 -14.14 16.54
C ALA A 91 -5.89 -14.81 16.73
N ILE A 92 -5.50 -15.09 17.98
CA ILE A 92 -4.25 -15.83 18.27
C ILE A 92 -4.30 -17.24 17.68
N VAL A 93 -5.42 -17.96 17.85
CA VAL A 93 -5.61 -19.29 17.26
C VAL A 93 -5.54 -19.23 15.73
N PHE A 94 -6.21 -18.25 15.12
CA PHE A 94 -6.12 -18.03 13.67
C PHE A 94 -4.66 -17.80 13.22
N THR A 95 -3.89 -16.97 13.93
CA THR A 95 -2.47 -16.76 13.62
C THR A 95 -1.66 -18.04 13.73
N LYS A 96 -1.92 -18.89 14.74
CA LYS A 96 -1.24 -20.20 14.84
C LYS A 96 -1.56 -21.10 13.64
N ILE A 97 -2.80 -21.09 13.16
CA ILE A 97 -3.18 -21.83 11.95
C ILE A 97 -2.44 -21.29 10.73
N MET A 98 -2.39 -19.96 10.56
CA MET A 98 -1.66 -19.34 9.45
C MET A 98 -0.16 -19.63 9.50
N ASN A 99 0.46 -19.69 10.67
CA ASN A 99 1.86 -20.11 10.82
C ASN A 99 2.07 -21.54 10.28
N VAL A 100 1.15 -22.47 10.56
CA VAL A 100 1.19 -23.82 9.99
C VAL A 100 1.06 -23.79 8.46
N VAL A 101 0.16 -22.98 7.92
CA VAL A 101 -0.02 -22.79 6.47
C VAL A 101 1.24 -22.24 5.81
N GLU A 102 1.94 -21.32 6.46
CA GLU A 102 3.19 -20.71 5.99
C GLU A 102 4.42 -21.62 6.21
N GLY A 103 4.26 -22.77 6.87
CA GLY A 103 5.35 -23.69 7.19
C GLY A 103 6.24 -23.21 8.36
N ILE A 104 5.76 -22.23 9.13
CA ILE A 104 6.44 -21.71 10.32
C ILE A 104 5.97 -22.53 11.54
N GLN A 105 6.80 -23.47 11.99
CA GLN A 105 6.48 -24.31 13.15
C GLN A 105 7.28 -23.89 14.38
N PHE A 106 6.57 -23.38 15.39
CA PHE A 106 7.10 -23.18 16.74
C PHE A 106 6.53 -24.28 17.65
N GLY A 107 7.37 -25.24 18.03
CA GLY A 107 6.95 -26.39 18.84
C GLY A 107 6.01 -27.35 18.10
N THR A 108 5.26 -28.17 18.84
CA THR A 108 4.26 -29.09 18.31
C THR A 108 2.88 -28.44 18.36
N PRO A 109 2.27 -28.06 17.21
CA PRO A 109 0.93 -27.49 17.18
C PRO A 109 -0.12 -28.46 17.76
N GLU A 110 -1.18 -27.90 18.34
CA GLU A 110 -2.34 -28.68 18.78
C GLU A 110 -2.98 -29.39 17.57
N PRO A 111 -3.55 -30.59 17.73
CA PRO A 111 -4.06 -31.38 16.60
C PRO A 111 -5.07 -30.64 15.71
N PHE A 112 -5.99 -29.88 16.31
CA PHE A 112 -7.00 -29.14 15.55
C PHE A 112 -6.39 -27.98 14.73
N ILE A 113 -5.27 -27.38 15.20
CA ILE A 113 -4.55 -26.33 14.48
C ILE A 113 -3.88 -26.92 13.24
N MET A 114 -3.30 -28.11 13.38
CA MET A 114 -2.69 -28.82 12.25
C MET A 114 -3.76 -29.22 11.22
N GLU A 115 -4.88 -29.79 11.68
CA GLU A 115 -5.99 -30.19 10.81
C GLU A 115 -6.59 -28.99 10.07
N ALA A 116 -6.80 -27.87 10.77
CA ALA A 116 -7.27 -26.62 10.18
C ALA A 116 -6.28 -26.05 9.15
N GLY A 117 -4.97 -26.09 9.44
CA GLY A 117 -3.92 -25.64 8.54
C GLY A 117 -3.84 -26.49 7.27
N GLU A 118 -3.91 -27.81 7.39
CA GLU A 118 -3.97 -28.71 6.23
C GLU A 118 -5.25 -28.52 5.41
N ALA A 119 -6.40 -28.31 6.07
CA ALA A 119 -7.65 -28.00 5.40
C ALA A 119 -7.54 -26.69 4.60
N TRP A 120 -6.95 -25.65 5.20
CA TRP A 120 -6.67 -24.38 4.53
C TRP A 120 -5.82 -24.56 3.28
N ILE A 121 -4.71 -25.30 3.37
CA ILE A 121 -3.83 -25.58 2.22
C ILE A 121 -4.61 -26.28 1.09
N ARG A 122 -5.46 -27.25 1.42
CA ARG A 122 -6.31 -27.95 0.43
C ARG A 122 -7.32 -27.01 -0.22
N TRP A 123 -7.97 -26.15 0.57
CA TRP A 123 -8.93 -25.17 0.07
C TRP A 123 -8.25 -24.14 -0.83
N GLN A 124 -7.09 -23.61 -0.44
CA GLN A 124 -6.32 -22.68 -1.24
C GLN A 124 -5.91 -23.31 -2.58
N ALA A 125 -5.40 -24.54 -2.57
CA ALA A 125 -5.02 -25.23 -3.81
C ALA A 125 -6.22 -25.44 -4.76
N THR A 126 -7.39 -25.74 -4.19
CA THR A 126 -8.64 -25.90 -4.95
C THR A 126 -9.11 -24.55 -5.51
N ALA A 127 -9.12 -23.50 -4.68
CA ALA A 127 -9.51 -22.15 -5.08
C ALA A 127 -8.57 -21.60 -6.15
N ASP A 128 -7.25 -21.70 -6.00
CA ASP A 128 -6.28 -21.27 -7.00
C ASP A 128 -6.55 -21.89 -8.37
N THR A 129 -6.89 -23.19 -8.39
CA THR A 129 -7.21 -23.93 -9.62
C THR A 129 -8.54 -23.44 -10.23
N LEU A 130 -9.58 -23.29 -9.41
CA LEU A 130 -10.88 -22.80 -9.87
C LEU A 130 -10.80 -21.35 -10.38
N ILE A 131 -10.12 -20.48 -9.64
CA ILE A 131 -9.88 -19.08 -10.01
C ILE A 131 -9.12 -19.04 -11.33
N ALA A 132 -8.06 -19.83 -11.50
CA ALA A 132 -7.31 -19.88 -12.75
C ALA A 132 -8.20 -20.30 -13.94
N VAL A 133 -8.98 -21.37 -13.81
CA VAL A 133 -9.87 -21.84 -14.87
C VAL A 133 -10.93 -20.78 -15.21
N ILE A 134 -11.59 -20.21 -14.21
CA ILE A 134 -12.65 -19.21 -14.38
C ILE A 134 -12.09 -17.93 -15.03
N VAL A 135 -10.97 -17.42 -14.53
CA VAL A 135 -10.35 -16.18 -15.02
C VAL A 135 -9.89 -16.34 -16.48
N LEU A 136 -9.26 -17.47 -16.81
CA LEU A 136 -8.83 -17.73 -18.19
C LEU A 136 -10.01 -17.95 -19.13
N ALA A 137 -11.04 -18.68 -18.70
CA ALA A 137 -12.26 -18.84 -19.47
C ALA A 137 -12.94 -17.50 -19.76
N VAL A 138 -13.07 -16.64 -18.74
CA VAL A 138 -13.63 -15.28 -18.90
C VAL A 138 -12.77 -14.44 -19.83
N SER A 139 -11.44 -14.49 -19.72
CA SER A 139 -10.53 -13.73 -20.59
C SER A 139 -10.68 -14.13 -22.06
N ILE A 140 -10.71 -15.44 -22.33
CA ILE A 140 -10.85 -16.00 -23.69
C ILE A 140 -12.25 -15.69 -24.25
N LEU A 141 -13.32 -15.95 -23.48
CA LEU A 141 -14.69 -15.75 -23.95
C LEU A 141 -15.01 -14.26 -24.17
N ALA A 142 -14.58 -13.38 -23.28
CA ALA A 142 -14.78 -11.94 -23.42
C ALA A 142 -13.97 -11.40 -24.63
N GLY A 143 -12.71 -11.82 -24.79
CA GLY A 143 -11.89 -11.48 -25.94
C GLY A 143 -12.49 -11.98 -27.26
N PHE A 144 -12.98 -13.21 -27.29
CA PHE A 144 -13.66 -13.79 -28.46
C PHE A 144 -14.94 -13.03 -28.80
N PHE A 145 -15.76 -12.69 -27.81
CA PHE A 145 -16.96 -11.88 -27.99
C PHE A 145 -16.64 -10.49 -28.57
N ALA A 146 -15.60 -9.84 -28.08
CA ALA A 146 -15.15 -8.55 -28.60
C ALA A 146 -14.55 -8.66 -30.01
N TYR A 147 -13.80 -9.74 -30.28
CA TYR A 147 -13.25 -10.02 -31.60
C TYR A 147 -14.34 -10.23 -32.66
N ARG A 148 -15.44 -10.93 -32.33
CA ARG A 148 -16.57 -11.12 -33.25
C ARG A 148 -17.33 -9.83 -33.60
N GLN A 149 -17.21 -8.80 -32.77
CA GLN A 149 -17.82 -7.48 -33.03
C GLN A 149 -16.98 -6.62 -33.99
N ILE A 150 -15.75 -7.04 -34.32
CA ILE A 150 -14.87 -6.28 -35.22
C ILE A 150 -15.44 -6.35 -36.64
N ASN A 151 -16.10 -5.27 -37.05
CA ASN A 151 -16.44 -5.01 -38.43
C ASN A 151 -16.01 -3.56 -38.81
N PRO A 152 -15.91 -3.21 -40.10
CA PRO A 152 -15.49 -1.89 -40.54
C PRO A 152 -16.39 -0.72 -40.09
N GLU A 153 -17.67 -1.00 -39.85
CA GLU A 153 -18.68 -0.02 -39.42
C GLU A 153 -18.67 0.23 -37.90
N PHE A 154 -18.13 -0.72 -37.12
CA PHE A 154 -18.12 -0.64 -35.67
C PHE A 154 -17.19 0.48 -35.22
N ARG A 155 -17.73 1.32 -34.34
CA ARG A 155 -17.05 2.51 -33.80
C ARG A 155 -16.16 2.13 -32.62
N SER A 156 -15.12 1.33 -32.87
CA SER A 156 -14.19 0.84 -31.84
C SER A 156 -13.60 1.95 -30.98
N ARG A 157 -13.34 3.12 -31.57
CA ARG A 157 -12.85 4.29 -30.84
C ARG A 157 -13.79 4.68 -29.70
N ASN A 158 -15.08 4.81 -29.96
CA ASN A 158 -16.08 5.18 -28.94
C ASN A 158 -16.18 4.11 -27.84
N GLY A 159 -16.05 2.83 -28.20
CA GLY A 159 -16.02 1.73 -27.23
C GLY A 159 -14.82 1.81 -26.28
N VAL A 160 -13.62 1.99 -26.84
CA VAL A 160 -12.37 2.14 -26.07
C VAL A 160 -12.39 3.40 -25.21
N GLU A 161 -12.81 4.55 -25.76
CA GLU A 161 -12.94 5.79 -25.01
C GLU A 161 -13.90 5.62 -23.82
N ARG A 162 -15.02 4.91 -24.00
CA ARG A 162 -15.95 4.62 -22.91
C ARG A 162 -15.32 3.75 -21.80
N ILE A 163 -14.52 2.74 -22.16
CA ILE A 163 -13.78 1.92 -21.18
C ILE A 163 -12.80 2.80 -20.39
N ILE A 164 -11.99 3.60 -21.08
CA ILE A 164 -11.00 4.49 -20.45
C ILE A 164 -11.70 5.50 -19.53
N LEU A 165 -12.80 6.10 -19.98
CA LEU A 165 -13.59 7.03 -19.16
C LEU A 165 -14.09 6.38 -17.88
N TRP A 166 -14.62 5.15 -17.94
CA TRP A 166 -15.04 4.44 -16.73
C TRP A 166 -13.89 4.13 -15.79
N ILE A 167 -12.71 3.74 -16.31
CA ILE A 167 -11.51 3.54 -15.47
C ILE A 167 -11.13 4.84 -14.75
N LEU A 168 -11.13 5.97 -15.46
CA LEU A 168 -10.82 7.27 -14.88
C LEU A 168 -11.87 7.71 -13.85
N ILE A 169 -13.16 7.50 -14.13
CA ILE A 169 -14.27 7.79 -13.20
C ILE A 169 -14.13 6.93 -11.93
N SER A 170 -13.90 5.62 -12.07
CA SER A 170 -13.70 4.73 -10.93
C SER A 170 -12.48 5.13 -10.10
N SER A 171 -11.34 5.41 -10.74
CA SER A 171 -10.12 5.82 -10.05
C SER A 171 -10.30 7.12 -9.27
N SER A 172 -10.86 8.15 -9.91
CA SER A 172 -11.16 9.44 -9.26
C SER A 172 -12.19 9.31 -8.13
N THR A 173 -13.20 8.47 -8.31
CA THR A 173 -14.20 8.18 -7.26
C THR A 173 -13.54 7.55 -6.04
N VAL A 174 -12.67 6.54 -6.22
CA VAL A 174 -11.92 5.92 -5.12
C VAL A 174 -11.04 6.93 -4.39
N ALA A 175 -10.35 7.82 -5.12
CA ALA A 175 -9.52 8.85 -4.52
C ALA A 175 -10.34 9.85 -3.68
N ILE A 176 -11.49 10.31 -4.20
CA ILE A 176 -12.40 11.20 -3.48
C ILE A 176 -12.97 10.52 -2.24
N LEU A 177 -13.46 9.27 -2.37
CA LEU A 177 -14.00 8.51 -1.24
C LEU A 177 -12.93 8.24 -0.17
N THR A 178 -11.69 7.94 -0.56
CA THR A 178 -10.57 7.77 0.37
C THR A 178 -10.29 9.08 1.11
N THR A 179 -10.30 10.21 0.41
CA THR A 179 -10.08 11.53 1.02
C THR A 179 -11.18 11.85 2.03
N ILE A 180 -12.44 11.65 1.66
CA ILE A 180 -13.58 11.80 2.57
C ILE A 180 -13.43 10.85 3.76
N GLY A 181 -13.05 9.60 3.53
CA GLY A 181 -12.81 8.61 4.57
C GLY A 181 -11.73 9.03 5.57
N ILE A 182 -10.61 9.57 5.10
CA ILE A 182 -9.53 10.10 5.94
C ILE A 182 -10.05 11.28 6.77
N VAL A 183 -10.75 12.23 6.15
CA VAL A 183 -11.30 13.40 6.85
C VAL A 183 -12.30 12.98 7.92
N LEU A 184 -13.23 12.09 7.58
CA LEU A 184 -14.23 11.59 8.53
C LEU A 184 -13.59 10.76 9.65
N SER A 185 -12.59 9.92 9.34
CA SER A 185 -11.86 9.14 10.33
C SER A 185 -11.16 10.05 11.33
N VAL A 186 -10.39 11.04 10.84
CA VAL A 186 -9.72 12.01 11.72
C VAL A 186 -10.73 12.81 12.52
N LEU A 187 -11.86 13.23 11.91
CA LEU A 187 -12.90 13.99 12.59
C LEU A 187 -13.55 13.20 13.73
N PHE A 188 -13.99 11.96 13.48
CA PHE A 188 -14.64 11.14 14.50
C PHE A 188 -13.68 10.73 15.62
N GLU A 189 -12.44 10.35 15.29
CA GLU A 189 -11.44 10.05 16.30
C GLU A 189 -11.06 11.30 17.12
N SER A 190 -11.01 12.48 16.50
CA SER A 190 -10.79 13.74 17.21
C SER A 190 -11.95 14.07 18.15
N ILE A 191 -13.20 13.89 17.72
CA ILE A 191 -14.37 14.09 18.59
C ILE A 191 -14.33 13.13 19.78
N ARG A 192 -14.04 11.85 19.55
CA ARG A 192 -13.89 10.84 20.60
C ARG A 192 -12.76 11.20 21.58
N PHE A 193 -11.65 11.69 21.06
CA PHE A 193 -10.53 12.19 21.87
C PHE A 193 -10.96 13.36 22.77
N PHE A 194 -11.65 14.37 22.22
CA PHE A 194 -12.10 15.54 22.99
C PHE A 194 -13.26 15.26 23.96
N GLN A 195 -13.94 14.12 23.82
CA GLN A 195 -14.87 13.63 24.85
C GLN A 195 -14.15 13.08 26.08
N LEU A 196 -12.93 12.57 25.91
CA LEU A 196 -12.10 12.04 27.00
C LEU A 196 -11.22 13.15 27.61
N ILE A 197 -10.71 14.06 26.78
CA ILE A 197 -9.77 15.11 27.19
C ILE A 197 -10.37 16.47 26.84
N PRO A 198 -10.70 17.31 27.82
CA PRO A 198 -11.23 18.64 27.56
C PRO A 198 -10.32 19.45 26.62
N PRO A 199 -10.88 20.18 25.63
CA PRO A 199 -10.07 20.97 24.70
C PRO A 199 -9.14 21.98 25.37
N GLN A 200 -9.53 22.52 26.52
CA GLN A 200 -8.70 23.45 27.29
C GLN A 200 -7.44 22.77 27.86
N ASP A 201 -7.56 21.54 28.37
CA ASP A 201 -6.45 20.78 28.94
C ASP A 201 -5.51 20.31 27.83
N PHE A 202 -6.06 20.02 26.65
CA PHE A 202 -5.29 19.76 25.45
C PHE A 202 -4.53 21.00 24.95
N LEU A 203 -5.21 22.14 24.76
CA LEU A 203 -4.60 23.34 24.17
C LEU A 203 -3.61 24.05 25.09
N PHE A 204 -3.89 24.09 26.40
CA PHE A 204 -3.08 24.82 27.38
C PHE A 204 -2.30 23.92 28.34
N GLY A 205 -2.46 22.59 28.23
CA GLY A 205 -1.70 21.64 29.03
C GLY A 205 -0.20 21.77 28.79
N LEU A 206 0.56 21.78 29.89
CA LEU A 206 2.02 21.90 29.89
C LEU A 206 2.73 20.55 30.00
N GLU A 207 1.98 19.47 30.13
CA GLU A 207 2.51 18.12 30.25
C GLU A 207 2.09 17.28 29.04
N TRP A 208 3.07 16.63 28.41
CA TRP A 208 2.84 15.63 27.39
C TRP A 208 3.27 14.27 27.93
N ASN A 209 2.31 13.50 28.41
CA ASN A 209 2.53 12.16 28.92
C ASN A 209 1.44 11.21 28.39
N PRO A 210 1.55 10.76 27.13
CA PRO A 210 0.63 9.81 26.53
C PRO A 210 0.86 8.41 27.10
N GLN A 211 0.54 8.18 28.38
CA GLN A 211 0.48 6.83 28.94
C GLN A 211 -0.78 6.17 28.39
N PHE A 212 -0.63 5.44 27.29
CA PHE A 212 -1.72 4.69 26.69
C PHE A 212 -2.38 3.75 27.73
N GLU A 213 -3.66 3.43 27.62
CA GLU A 213 -4.26 2.26 28.30
C GLU A 213 -3.50 0.93 28.02
N GLY A 214 -2.59 0.90 27.02
CA GLY A 214 -1.64 -0.19 26.80
C GLY A 214 -0.42 -0.19 27.74
N ALA A 215 -0.15 0.90 28.45
CA ALA A 215 0.91 0.99 29.47
C ALA A 215 0.56 0.15 30.72
N GLU A 216 -0.72 0.03 31.06
CA GLU A 216 -1.16 -0.97 32.06
C GLU A 216 -0.87 -2.40 31.59
N ARG A 217 -1.05 -2.70 30.29
CA ARG A 217 -0.70 -4.01 29.70
C ARG A 217 0.81 -4.28 29.68
N ALA A 218 1.64 -3.23 29.66
CA ALA A 218 3.10 -3.32 29.71
C ALA A 218 3.68 -3.33 31.14
N GLY A 219 2.83 -3.33 32.18
CA GLY A 219 3.26 -3.38 33.58
C GLY A 219 3.83 -2.07 34.13
N SER A 220 3.74 -0.97 33.38
CA SER A 220 4.11 0.36 33.86
C SER A 220 2.89 0.98 34.54
N GLY A 221 2.84 0.92 35.87
CA GLY A 221 1.70 1.38 36.64
C GLY A 221 1.42 2.89 36.55
N GLY A 222 0.13 3.22 36.41
CA GLY A 222 -0.54 4.19 37.27
C GLY A 222 -0.33 5.69 37.05
N GLY A 223 -0.38 6.19 35.81
CA GLY A 223 -0.57 7.62 35.54
C GLY A 223 -1.81 7.90 34.69
N THR A 224 -2.50 9.01 34.96
CA THR A 224 -3.53 9.55 34.06
C THR A 224 -2.85 10.08 32.82
N ALA A 225 -3.23 9.60 31.63
CA ALA A 225 -2.69 10.09 30.38
C ALA A 225 -2.94 11.61 30.22
N THR A 226 -1.88 12.40 30.03
CA THR A 226 -1.98 13.86 29.82
C THR A 226 -1.51 14.22 28.41
N TYR A 227 -2.28 15.07 27.73
CA TYR A 227 -2.10 15.38 26.31
C TYR A 227 -1.99 16.89 26.08
N GLY A 228 -1.05 17.57 26.73
CA GLY A 228 -0.80 18.99 26.51
C GLY A 228 -0.11 19.28 25.19
N MET A 229 -0.68 20.18 24.39
CA MET A 229 -0.17 20.60 23.09
C MET A 229 0.97 21.63 23.19
N VAL A 230 1.06 22.38 24.29
CA VAL A 230 2.06 23.45 24.46
C VAL A 230 3.50 22.91 24.36
N PRO A 231 3.91 21.82 25.04
CA PRO A 231 5.25 21.24 24.88
C PRO A 231 5.54 20.78 23.46
N MET A 232 4.55 20.30 22.71
CA MET A 232 4.72 19.87 21.32
C MET A 232 5.04 21.05 20.40
N PHE A 233 4.32 22.17 20.56
CA PHE A 233 4.64 23.39 19.80
C PHE A 233 5.98 24.00 20.21
N VAL A 234 6.22 24.15 21.50
CA VAL A 234 7.47 24.73 22.01
C VAL A 234 8.66 23.86 21.61
N GLY A 235 8.55 22.54 21.75
CA GLY A 235 9.58 21.58 21.32
C GLY A 235 9.83 21.65 19.82
N THR A 236 8.78 21.69 19.00
CA THR A 236 8.91 21.82 17.54
C THR A 236 9.60 23.13 17.16
N LEU A 237 9.17 24.26 17.75
CA LEU A 237 9.77 25.57 17.49
C LEU A 237 11.21 25.65 17.95
N LEU A 238 11.53 25.10 19.13
CA LEU A 238 12.87 25.07 19.69
C LEU A 238 13.81 24.26 18.78
N ILE A 239 13.44 23.01 18.46
CA ILE A 239 14.22 22.13 17.59
C ILE A 239 14.39 22.77 16.21
N SER A 240 13.31 23.32 15.63
CA SER A 240 13.37 23.97 14.31
C SER A 240 14.26 25.20 14.33
N THR A 241 14.22 26.00 15.39
CA THR A 241 15.07 27.19 15.53
C THR A 241 16.54 26.80 15.63
N VAL A 242 16.87 25.86 16.52
CA VAL A 242 18.25 25.36 16.65
C VAL A 242 18.74 24.75 15.33
N ALA A 243 17.89 23.94 14.68
CA ALA A 243 18.21 23.36 13.38
C ALA A 243 18.45 24.43 12.31
N LEU A 244 17.61 25.47 12.22
CA LEU A 244 17.78 26.56 11.25
C LEU A 244 19.03 27.40 11.54
N VAL A 245 19.34 27.68 12.81
CA VAL A 245 20.54 28.42 13.21
C VAL A 245 21.81 27.72 12.75
N VAL A 246 21.83 26.39 12.68
CA VAL A 246 22.98 25.62 12.19
C VAL A 246 22.90 25.37 10.69
N ALA A 247 21.75 24.90 10.19
CA ALA A 247 21.58 24.48 8.81
C ALA A 247 21.61 25.64 7.82
N VAL A 248 21.04 26.80 8.17
CA VAL A 248 20.99 27.95 7.25
C VAL A 248 22.38 28.52 6.99
N PRO A 249 23.22 28.85 8.01
CA PRO A 249 24.57 29.33 7.74
C PRO A 249 25.43 28.31 7.00
N VAL A 250 25.43 27.05 7.44
CA VAL A 250 26.24 25.99 6.80
C VAL A 250 25.79 25.76 5.36
N GLY A 251 24.49 25.68 5.11
CA GLY A 251 23.93 25.51 3.78
C GLY A 251 24.20 26.70 2.87
N LEU A 252 24.01 27.92 3.37
CA LEU A 252 24.24 29.15 2.60
C LEU A 252 25.72 29.33 2.24
N PHE A 253 26.65 29.16 3.19
CA PHE A 253 28.08 29.26 2.90
C PHE A 253 28.57 28.16 1.98
N SER A 254 28.04 26.93 2.12
CA SER A 254 28.35 25.83 1.18
C SER A 254 27.84 26.16 -0.23
N ALA A 255 26.66 26.73 -0.36
CA ALA A 255 26.10 27.15 -1.65
C ALA A 255 26.93 28.28 -2.29
N ILE A 256 27.30 29.30 -1.52
CA ILE A 256 28.16 30.40 -1.99
C ILE A 256 29.53 29.86 -2.43
N TYR A 257 30.15 28.99 -1.64
CA TYR A 257 31.44 28.37 -2.01
C TYR A 257 31.33 27.61 -3.34
N LEU A 258 30.31 26.76 -3.49
CA LEU A 258 30.13 25.98 -4.71
C LEU A 258 29.83 26.83 -5.94
N ALA A 259 29.11 27.95 -5.77
CA ALA A 259 28.75 28.86 -6.85
C ALA A 259 29.94 29.73 -7.31
N GLU A 260 30.64 30.35 -6.36
CA GLU A 260 31.60 31.44 -6.66
C GLU A 260 33.08 31.00 -6.56
N TYR A 261 33.40 30.03 -5.70
CA TYR A 261 34.80 29.73 -5.34
C TYR A 261 35.27 28.33 -5.75
N ALA A 262 34.36 27.37 -5.91
CA ALA A 262 34.72 25.98 -6.20
C ALA A 262 35.25 25.82 -7.64
N THR A 263 36.39 25.14 -7.77
CA THR A 263 36.93 24.74 -9.07
C THR A 263 36.05 23.68 -9.74
N SER A 264 36.18 23.53 -11.06
CA SER A 264 35.41 22.57 -11.86
C SER A 264 35.44 21.14 -11.32
N ASN A 265 36.59 20.69 -10.83
CA ASN A 265 36.78 19.35 -10.27
C ASN A 265 36.03 19.17 -8.93
N VAL A 266 36.09 20.16 -8.04
CA VAL A 266 35.39 20.11 -6.74
C VAL A 266 33.88 20.11 -6.97
N ARG A 267 33.39 20.99 -7.85
CA ARG A 267 31.96 21.06 -8.20
C ARG A 267 31.46 19.75 -8.83
N ALA A 268 32.25 19.14 -9.71
CA ALA A 268 31.89 17.89 -10.38
C ALA A 268 31.73 16.70 -9.41
N PHE A 269 32.41 16.71 -8.26
CA PHE A 269 32.29 15.66 -7.24
C PHE A 269 31.25 16.00 -6.16
N VAL A 270 31.29 17.20 -5.61
CA VAL A 270 30.45 17.60 -4.47
C VAL A 270 28.99 17.75 -4.87
N LYS A 271 28.71 18.25 -6.08
CA LYS A 271 27.32 18.48 -6.52
C LYS A 271 26.51 17.17 -6.62
N PRO A 272 26.98 16.12 -7.32
CA PRO A 272 26.29 14.82 -7.31
C PRO A 272 26.15 14.22 -5.90
N LEU A 273 27.14 14.41 -5.02
CA LEU A 273 27.08 13.89 -3.66
C LEU A 273 25.96 14.56 -2.84
N LEU A 274 25.77 15.87 -2.97
CA LEU A 274 24.64 16.60 -2.36
C LEU A 274 23.29 16.15 -2.95
N GLU A 275 23.21 15.93 -4.26
CA GLU A 275 22.01 15.42 -4.93
C GLU A 275 21.64 14.01 -4.44
N ILE A 276 22.62 13.13 -4.24
CA ILE A 276 22.43 11.79 -3.65
C ILE A 276 21.96 11.90 -2.20
N LEU A 277 22.60 12.76 -1.39
CA LEU A 277 22.22 12.95 0.01
C LEU A 277 20.78 13.47 0.16
N ALA A 278 20.31 14.30 -0.76
CA ALA A 278 18.92 14.77 -0.79
C ALA A 278 17.91 13.65 -1.15
N GLY A 279 18.36 12.61 -1.85
CA GLY A 279 17.55 11.45 -2.23
C GLY A 279 17.43 10.36 -1.15
N VAL A 280 18.21 10.46 -0.06
CA VAL A 280 18.13 9.49 1.04
C VAL A 280 16.81 9.67 1.79
N PRO A 281 16.06 8.59 2.08
CA PRO A 281 14.81 8.68 2.83
C PRO A 281 15.01 9.31 4.22
N THR A 282 14.13 10.23 4.60
CA THR A 282 14.20 10.94 5.89
C THR A 282 14.18 9.98 7.09
N VAL A 283 13.51 8.83 6.96
CA VAL A 283 13.48 7.76 7.98
C VAL A 283 14.88 7.23 8.28
N VAL A 284 15.73 7.06 7.26
CA VAL A 284 17.11 6.57 7.44
C VAL A 284 17.93 7.58 8.25
N TYR A 285 17.79 8.87 7.95
CA TYR A 285 18.44 9.92 8.73
C TYR A 285 17.93 9.98 10.17
N GLY A 286 16.63 9.78 10.40
CA GLY A 286 16.03 9.72 11.73
C GLY A 286 16.62 8.58 12.58
N PHE A 287 16.69 7.36 12.02
CA PHE A 287 17.30 6.22 12.70
C PHE A 287 18.80 6.41 12.96
N PHE A 288 19.55 6.92 11.98
CA PHE A 288 20.97 7.22 12.16
C PHE A 288 21.21 8.29 13.24
N ALA A 289 20.36 9.33 13.27
CA ALA A 289 20.42 10.37 14.29
C ALA A 289 20.16 9.78 15.68
N ALA A 290 19.14 8.93 15.84
CA ALA A 290 18.81 8.33 17.13
C ALA A 290 19.85 7.33 17.63
N LEU A 291 20.39 6.47 16.75
CA LEU A 291 21.29 5.38 17.16
C LEU A 291 22.76 5.77 17.23
N THR A 292 23.17 6.81 16.49
CA THR A 292 24.59 7.19 16.38
C THR A 292 24.82 8.61 16.89
N VAL A 293 24.08 9.59 16.35
CA VAL A 293 24.36 11.00 16.63
C VAL A 293 23.93 11.38 18.05
N ALA A 294 22.74 10.98 18.49
CA ALA A 294 22.24 11.32 19.82
C ALA A 294 23.14 10.76 20.95
N PRO A 295 23.58 9.48 20.93
CA PRO A 295 24.55 8.99 21.91
C PRO A 295 25.88 9.73 21.88
N LEU A 296 26.38 10.09 20.69
CA LEU A 296 27.62 10.83 20.54
C LEU A 296 27.52 12.25 21.13
N VAL A 297 26.43 12.96 20.84
CA VAL A 297 26.16 14.30 21.39
C VAL A 297 25.99 14.25 22.91
N LYS A 298 25.28 13.23 23.42
CA LYS A 298 25.14 12.99 24.86
C LYS A 298 26.50 12.79 25.53
N ALA A 299 27.32 11.87 25.01
CA ALA A 299 28.65 11.60 25.55
C ALA A 299 29.56 12.84 25.52
N ALA A 300 29.49 13.64 24.44
CA ALA A 300 30.24 14.88 24.33
C ALA A 300 29.79 15.93 25.36
N GLY A 301 28.48 16.05 25.61
CA GLY A 301 27.93 16.95 26.63
C GLY A 301 28.30 16.53 28.05
N GLU A 302 28.19 15.25 28.36
CA GLU A 302 28.59 14.70 29.66
C GLU A 302 30.09 14.89 29.93
N ALA A 303 30.94 14.74 28.90
CA ALA A 303 32.38 14.95 29.01
C ALA A 303 32.77 16.40 29.39
N ILE A 304 31.92 17.39 29.09
CA ILE A 304 32.11 18.80 29.48
C ILE A 304 31.27 19.19 30.71
N GLY A 305 30.69 18.22 31.41
CA GLY A 305 29.94 18.42 32.65
C GLY A 305 28.50 18.89 32.47
N LEU A 306 27.93 18.78 31.27
CA LEU A 306 26.52 19.10 31.02
C LEU A 306 25.64 17.87 31.27
N GLU A 307 24.50 18.08 31.92
CA GLU A 307 23.46 17.07 32.03
C GLU A 307 22.64 17.06 30.74
N VAL A 308 22.81 16.01 29.94
CA VAL A 308 22.09 15.84 28.67
C VAL A 308 20.97 14.83 28.87
N ALA A 309 19.73 15.31 28.78
CA ALA A 309 18.55 14.45 28.81
C ALA A 309 18.58 13.42 27.66
N SER A 310 18.25 12.18 27.99
CA SER A 310 18.12 11.06 27.03
C SER A 310 16.84 11.12 26.24
#